data_AF-A0A8I2CUC3-F1
#
_entry.id   AF-A0A8I2CUC3-F1
#
_cell.length_a   1.000
_cell.length_b   1.000
_cell.length_c   1.000
_cell.angle_alpha   90.00
_cell.angle_beta   90.00
_cell.angle_gamma   90.00
#
_symmetry.space_group_name_H-M   'P 1'
#
loop_
_entity.id
_entity.type
_entity.pdbx_description
1 polymer ?
#
loop_
_entity_poly.entity_id
_entity_poly.type
_entity_poly.pdbx_seq_one_letter_code
_entity_poly.pdbx_strand_id
1 'polypeptide(L)'
;MALLVFLVPASCVITDSDDLSTSIVVRFDEDGFTAVIGLERPVRLPLNEDDAYYVMHHCSCTCRGDLVRLGDYWQYPEYPDGYGCFIRIHVHTGDVDCFTD
;
A
#
# COMPACT_ATOMS: atom_id res chain seq x y z
N MET A 1 -13.39 12.07 -55.43
CA MET A 1 -12.51 11.95 -54.25
C MET A 1 -13.38 11.51 -53.08
N ALA A 2 -13.32 10.23 -52.72
CA ALA A 2 -14.09 9.68 -51.60
C ALA A 2 -13.22 9.75 -50.33
N LEU A 3 -13.64 10.54 -49.34
CA LEU A 3 -12.98 10.62 -48.04
C LEU A 3 -13.48 9.44 -47.18
N LEU A 4 -12.65 8.43 -46.99
CA LEU A 4 -12.89 7.36 -46.03
C LEU A 4 -12.58 7.88 -44.63
N VAL A 5 -13.63 8.12 -43.83
CA VAL A 5 -13.52 8.43 -42.40
C VAL A 5 -13.25 7.12 -41.67
N PHE A 6 -12.02 6.91 -41.22
CA PHE A 6 -11.67 5.81 -40.34
C PHE A 6 -12.22 6.10 -38.93
N LEU A 7 -13.30 5.42 -38.57
CA LEU A 7 -13.77 5.30 -37.19
C LEU A 7 -12.78 4.41 -36.43
N VAL A 8 -11.89 5.01 -35.66
CA VAL A 8 -11.07 4.30 -34.66
C VAL A 8 -12.01 3.91 -33.53
N PRO A 9 -12.18 2.61 -33.20
CA PRO A 9 -12.88 2.23 -31.98
C PRO A 9 -12.00 2.64 -30.81
N ALA A 10 -12.29 3.80 -30.23
CA ALA A 10 -11.78 4.18 -28.93
C ALA A 10 -12.39 3.22 -27.90
N SER A 11 -11.72 2.10 -27.63
CA SER A 11 -11.98 1.32 -26.42
C SER A 11 -11.46 2.15 -25.26
N CYS A 12 -12.29 3.08 -24.77
CA CYS A 12 -12.08 3.72 -23.48
C CYS A 12 -12.20 2.62 -22.42
N VAL A 13 -11.07 2.01 -22.06
CA VAL A 13 -10.99 1.29 -20.80
C VAL A 13 -11.05 2.37 -19.73
N ILE A 14 -12.23 2.56 -19.14
CA ILE A 14 -12.36 3.32 -17.89
C ILE A 14 -11.77 2.41 -16.82
N THR A 15 -10.45 2.48 -16.64
CA THR A 15 -9.81 1.90 -15.48
C THR A 15 -10.15 2.80 -14.31
N ASP A 16 -10.99 2.29 -13.41
CA ASP A 16 -11.21 2.77 -12.05
C ASP A 16 -9.85 2.72 -11.31
N SER A 17 -9.00 3.69 -11.64
CA SER A 17 -7.56 3.71 -11.32
C SER A 17 -7.23 4.76 -10.27
N ASP A 18 -8.22 5.59 -9.90
CA ASP A 18 -8.10 6.54 -8.79
C ASP A 18 -7.89 5.81 -7.45
N ASP A 19 -8.39 4.57 -7.34
CA ASP A 19 -8.25 3.71 -6.17
C ASP A 19 -7.08 2.73 -6.27
N LEU A 20 -6.25 2.78 -7.32
CA LEU A 20 -5.09 1.88 -7.46
C LEU A 20 -3.79 2.60 -7.12
N SER A 21 -3.09 2.08 -6.12
CA SER A 21 -1.75 2.56 -5.79
C SER A 21 -0.67 1.60 -6.30
N THR A 22 0.38 2.16 -6.90
CA THR A 22 1.58 1.42 -7.35
C THR A 22 2.83 1.76 -6.55
N SER A 23 2.70 2.64 -5.55
CA SER A 23 3.79 3.08 -4.70
C SER A 23 3.27 3.44 -3.32
N ILE A 24 4.08 3.23 -2.29
CA ILE A 24 3.74 3.55 -0.91
C ILE A 24 4.83 4.41 -0.29
N VAL A 25 4.45 5.27 0.64
CA VAL A 25 5.41 5.97 1.49
C VAL A 25 5.64 5.14 2.74
N VAL A 26 6.91 4.87 3.05
CA VAL A 26 7.32 4.22 4.30
C VAL A 26 8.04 5.25 5.17
N ARG A 27 7.54 5.45 6.39
CA ARG A 27 8.13 6.31 7.42
C ARG A 27 8.85 5.45 8.44
N PHE A 28 10.14 5.65 8.63
CA PHE A 28 10.96 4.80 9.50
C PHE A 28 11.17 5.35 10.90
N ASP A 29 11.02 6.66 11.08
CA ASP A 29 11.20 7.33 12.38
C ASP A 29 10.31 8.57 12.51
N GLU A 30 10.20 9.07 13.74
CA GLU A 30 9.49 10.30 14.06
C GLU A 30 10.21 11.56 13.53
N ASP A 31 11.52 11.45 13.25
CA ASP A 31 12.35 12.51 12.69
C ASP A 31 12.03 12.79 11.20
N GLY A 32 11.20 11.95 10.58
CA GLY A 32 10.64 12.18 9.26
C GLY A 32 11.46 11.56 8.13
N PHE A 33 12.31 10.58 8.41
CA PHE A 33 12.95 9.79 7.37
C PHE A 33 11.89 8.96 6.63
N THR A 34 11.67 9.31 5.37
CA THR A 34 10.70 8.64 4.50
C THR A 34 11.37 8.07 3.26
N ALA A 35 10.89 6.90 2.82
CA ALA A 35 11.21 6.35 1.50
C ALA A 35 9.93 6.11 0.72
N VAL A 36 10.00 6.26 -0.60
CA VAL A 36 8.93 5.84 -1.50
C VAL A 36 9.32 4.51 -2.11
N ILE A 37 8.50 3.48 -1.93
CA ILE A 37 8.75 2.14 -2.45
C ILE A 37 7.77 1.88 -3.59
N GLY A 38 8.31 1.48 -4.75
CA GLY A 38 7.51 0.98 -5.86
C GLY A 38 7.03 -0.45 -5.60
N LEU A 39 5.76 -0.70 -5.85
CA LEU A 39 5.14 -2.02 -5.75
C LEU A 39 5.28 -2.76 -7.09
N GLU A 40 5.45 -4.07 -7.03
CA GLU A 40 5.51 -4.94 -8.22
C GLU A 40 4.15 -5.11 -8.89
N ARG A 41 3.07 -4.97 -8.11
CA ARG A 41 1.69 -4.95 -8.59
C ARG A 41 0.92 -3.79 -7.96
N PRO A 42 -0.09 -3.22 -8.64
CA PRO A 42 -0.98 -2.27 -8.00
C PRO A 42 -1.77 -2.94 -6.87
N VAL A 43 -2.08 -2.15 -5.84
CA VAL A 43 -2.99 -2.49 -4.74
C VAL A 43 -4.20 -1.59 -4.79
N ARG A 44 -5.35 -2.08 -4.31
CA ARG A 44 -6.58 -1.27 -4.26
C ARG A 44 -6.72 -0.59 -2.90
N LEU A 45 -7.04 0.70 -2.92
CA LEU A 45 -7.42 1.50 -1.77
C LEU A 45 -8.96 1.54 -1.69
N PRO A 46 -9.57 1.48 -0.50
CA PRO A 46 -8.95 1.10 0.76
C PRO A 46 -8.40 -0.33 0.75
N LEU A 47 -7.24 -0.54 1.40
CA LEU A 47 -6.56 -1.82 1.46
C LEU A 47 -7.46 -2.88 2.11
N ASN A 48 -7.67 -3.98 1.40
CA ASN A 48 -8.14 -5.23 1.99
C ASN A 48 -6.97 -5.96 2.69
N GLU A 49 -7.28 -7.08 3.34
CA GLU A 49 -6.29 -7.87 4.08
C GLU A 49 -5.17 -8.39 3.17
N ASP A 50 -5.49 -8.91 1.98
CA ASP A 50 -4.52 -9.49 1.05
C ASP A 50 -3.53 -8.44 0.51
N ASP A 51 -4.02 -7.24 0.17
CA ASP A 51 -3.19 -6.13 -0.29
C ASP A 51 -2.35 -5.55 0.85
N ALA A 52 -2.89 -5.50 2.07
CA ALA A 52 -2.14 -5.11 3.26
C ALA A 52 -1.02 -6.11 3.58
N TYR A 53 -1.29 -7.42 3.49
CA TYR A 53 -0.26 -8.46 3.62
C TYR A 53 0.82 -8.33 2.56
N TYR A 54 0.42 -8.07 1.30
CA TYR A 54 1.37 -7.86 0.22
C TYR A 54 2.28 -6.65 0.49
N VAL A 55 1.70 -5.52 0.90
CA VAL A 55 2.45 -4.32 1.27
C VAL A 55 3.42 -4.61 2.42
N MET A 56 2.98 -5.34 3.46
CA MET A 56 3.82 -5.72 4.60
C MET A 56 5.01 -6.57 4.21
N HIS A 57 4.82 -7.54 3.31
CA HIS A 57 5.89 -8.41 2.86
C HIS A 57 6.90 -7.69 1.96
N HIS A 58 6.43 -6.67 1.24
CA HIS A 58 7.29 -5.84 0.38
C HIS A 58 8.03 -4.76 1.15
N CYS A 59 7.46 -4.28 2.26
CA CYS A 59 8.14 -3.40 3.19
C CYS A 59 9.24 -4.19 3.91
N SER A 60 10.47 -3.69 3.89
CA SER A 60 11.63 -4.34 4.55
C SER A 60 11.59 -4.26 6.09
N CYS A 61 10.42 -4.03 6.68
CA CYS A 61 10.23 -3.95 8.11
C CYS A 61 10.18 -5.37 8.70
N THR A 62 11.03 -5.65 9.68
CA THR A 62 11.27 -7.02 10.18
C THR A 62 10.24 -7.53 11.21
N CYS A 63 9.11 -6.84 11.38
CA CYS A 63 8.11 -7.25 12.37
C CYS A 63 7.40 -8.54 11.96
N ARG A 64 6.92 -9.28 12.96
CA ARG A 64 6.26 -10.58 12.79
C ARG A 64 5.01 -10.62 13.66
N GLY A 65 3.99 -11.31 13.18
CA GLY A 65 2.74 -11.53 13.90
C GLY A 65 1.60 -11.80 12.94
N ASP A 66 0.39 -11.93 13.49
CA ASP A 66 -0.84 -11.92 12.70
C ASP A 66 -1.23 -10.48 12.39
N LEU A 67 -1.54 -10.19 11.13
CA LEU A 67 -2.00 -8.87 10.73
C LEU A 67 -3.43 -8.65 11.24
N VAL A 68 -3.64 -7.58 12.00
CA VAL A 68 -4.97 -7.23 12.53
C VAL A 68 -5.42 -5.86 12.03
N ARG A 69 -6.72 -5.73 11.81
CA ARG A 69 -7.34 -4.44 11.46
C ARG A 69 -7.78 -3.69 12.71
N LEU A 70 -7.26 -2.48 12.91
CA LEU A 70 -7.66 -1.57 13.98
C LEU A 70 -8.11 -0.24 13.39
N GLY A 71 -9.43 -0.10 13.18
CA GLY A 71 -10.02 1.08 12.55
C GLY A 71 -9.51 1.27 11.12
N ASP A 72 -8.80 2.38 10.91
CA ASP A 72 -8.25 2.80 9.62
C ASP A 72 -6.85 2.26 9.35
N TYR A 73 -6.44 1.24 10.11
CA TYR A 73 -5.09 0.69 10.06
C TYR A 73 -5.06 -0.83 9.99
N TRP A 74 -4.07 -1.36 9.27
CA TRP A 74 -3.57 -2.73 9.42
C TRP A 74 -2.27 -2.70 10.23
N GLN A 75 -2.10 -3.59 11.20
CA GLN A 75 -0.88 -3.63 12.03
C GLN A 75 -0.56 -5.02 12.54
N TYR A 76 0.70 -5.25 12.90
CA TYR A 76 1.07 -6.36 13.78
C TYR A 76 0.89 -5.93 15.24
N PRO A 77 0.20 -6.70 16.09
CA PRO A 77 0.10 -6.39 17.52
C PRO A 77 1.47 -6.50 18.18
N GLU A 78 1.80 -5.55 19.05
CA GLU A 78 3.01 -5.61 19.88
C GLU A 78 3.01 -6.87 20.75
N TYR A 79 4.05 -7.70 20.62
CA TYR A 79 4.24 -8.81 21.55
C TYR A 79 4.87 -8.29 22.85
N PRO A 80 4.43 -8.78 24.02
CA PRO A 80 4.90 -8.31 25.32
C PRO A 80 6.37 -8.61 25.63
N ASP A 81 7.03 -9.50 24.85
CA ASP A 81 8.30 -10.13 25.24
C ASP A 81 9.54 -9.70 24.43
N GLY A 82 9.49 -8.61 23.67
CA GLY A 82 10.74 -7.95 23.24
C GLY A 82 10.72 -7.35 21.85
N TYR A 83 11.10 -6.07 21.84
CA TYR A 83 11.21 -5.11 20.74
C TYR A 83 9.85 -4.66 20.18
N GLY A 84 9.47 -3.44 20.56
CA GLY A 84 8.31 -2.70 20.08
C GLY A 84 8.44 -2.46 18.58
N CYS A 85 7.99 -3.45 17.82
CA CYS A 85 8.02 -3.39 16.37
C CYS A 85 6.66 -2.89 15.92
N PHE A 86 6.51 -1.57 15.89
CA PHE A 86 5.26 -0.92 15.52
C PHE A 86 5.24 -0.73 14.01
N ILE A 87 4.43 -1.54 13.32
CA ILE A 87 4.08 -1.25 11.93
C ILE A 87 2.59 -0.99 11.81
N ARG A 88 2.27 0.11 11.14
CA ARG A 88 0.91 0.54 10.84
C ARG A 88 0.80 0.90 9.38
N ILE A 89 -0.07 0.23 8.65
CA ILE A 89 -0.44 0.57 7.27
C ILE A 89 -1.75 1.34 7.28
N HIS A 90 -1.76 2.53 6.69
CA HIS A 90 -2.95 3.36 6.53
C HIS A 90 -3.84 2.75 5.44
N VAL A 91 -5.06 2.35 5.81
CA VAL A 91 -5.98 1.64 4.89
C VAL A 91 -6.27 2.45 3.64
N HIS A 92 -6.38 3.77 3.74
CA HIS A 92 -6.82 4.63 2.65
C HIS A 92 -5.69 5.20 1.78
N THR A 93 -4.44 5.14 2.22
CA THR A 93 -3.29 5.65 1.45
C THR A 93 -2.29 4.55 1.09
N GLY A 94 -2.29 3.45 1.83
CA GLY A 94 -1.28 2.40 1.74
C GLY A 94 0.06 2.79 2.37
N ASP A 95 0.17 3.98 2.96
CA ASP A 95 1.37 4.43 3.63
C ASP A 95 1.66 3.59 4.87
N VAL A 96 2.94 3.39 5.16
CA VAL A 96 3.42 2.53 6.21
C VAL A 96 4.22 3.34 7.21
N ASP A 97 3.78 3.36 8.46
CA ASP A 97 4.59 3.79 9.59
C ASP A 97 5.31 2.56 10.13
N CYS A 98 6.64 2.58 10.16
CA CYS A 98 7.49 1.47 10.55
C CYS A 98 8.49 1.96 11.59
N PHE A 99 8.08 1.96 12.85
CA PHE A 99 8.91 2.41 13.96
C PHE A 99 9.46 1.18 14.69
N THR A 100 10.78 1.07 14.71
CA THR A 100 11.48 0.10 15.55
C THR A 100 11.99 0.84 16.78
N ASP A 101 11.50 0.48 17.97
CA ASP A 101 12.11 0.90 19.25
C ASP A 101 13.57 0.41 19.40
#